data_AF-A0A6I6JPK0-F1
#
_entry.id   AF-A0A6I6JPK0-F1
#
_cell.length_a   1.000
_cell.length_b   1.000
_cell.length_c   1.000
_cell.angle_alpha   90.00
_cell.angle_beta   90.00
_cell.angle_gamma   90.00
#
_symmetry.space_group_name_H-M   'P 1'
#
loop_
_entity.id
_entity.type
_entity.pdbx_description
1 polymer ?
#
loop_
_entity_poly.entity_id
_entity_poly.type
_entity_poly.pdbx_seq_one_letter_code
_entity_poly.pdbx_strand_id
1 'polypeptide(L)'
;MKLLMSIDLYLWNHFVPKISEDFFKRKFNSVLAMSYISLFKLPRKFLMNYFRGQGRSMVVDTQKLVVENETVLNKLKSSVQQSFREGQKSGFFCISQADIYNPAYKYSIGSFRINYKFTGTVVEVNMHSDYRFQESPDRITRHIHHWLFTLKSRNKTNDFEIFGKSWMTSVNELFSFKTEKQQKNEPKLRLLV
;
A
#
# COMPACT_ATOMS: atom_id res chain seq x y z
N MET A 1 38.77 4.17 37.38
CA MET A 1 37.96 4.56 36.20
C MET A 1 38.43 3.93 34.89
N LYS A 2 39.71 4.06 34.48
CA LYS A 2 40.20 3.48 33.21
C LYS A 2 40.05 1.95 33.09
N LEU A 3 40.15 1.21 34.20
CA LEU A 3 40.01 -0.25 34.24
C LEU A 3 38.57 -0.74 34.01
N LEU A 4 37.58 -0.03 34.56
CA LEU A 4 36.16 -0.35 34.36
C LEU A 4 35.73 -0.13 32.91
N MET A 5 36.14 1.00 32.31
CA MET A 5 35.92 1.27 30.88
C MET A 5 36.54 0.22 29.96
N SER A 6 37.68 -0.37 30.33
CA SER A 6 38.34 -1.41 29.53
C SER A 6 37.66 -2.78 29.67
N ILE A 7 37.09 -3.08 30.83
CA ILE A 7 36.26 -4.28 31.04
C ILE A 7 34.94 -4.15 30.27
N ASP A 8 34.26 -3.00 30.32
CA ASP A 8 33.03 -2.77 29.56
C ASP A 8 33.25 -2.87 28.05
N LEU A 9 34.36 -2.32 27.54
CA LEU A 9 34.72 -2.42 26.12
C LEU A 9 35.07 -3.86 25.70
N TYR A 10 35.74 -4.60 26.58
CA TYR A 10 36.06 -6.01 26.37
C TYR A 10 34.80 -6.88 26.35
N LEU A 11 33.91 -6.69 27.33
CA LEU A 11 32.61 -7.37 27.39
C LEU A 11 31.76 -6.99 26.16
N TRP A 12 31.74 -5.72 25.76
CA TRP A 12 31.03 -5.28 24.55
C TRP A 12 31.56 -5.99 23.30
N ASN A 13 32.87 -6.04 23.09
CA ASN A 13 33.47 -6.72 21.93
C ASN A 13 33.34 -8.25 21.98
N HIS A 14 33.13 -8.83 23.17
CA HIS A 14 33.03 -10.28 23.37
C HIS A 14 31.58 -10.79 23.29
N PHE A 15 30.61 -10.00 23.81
CA PHE A 15 29.20 -10.37 23.89
C PHE A 15 28.33 -9.78 22.78
N VAL A 16 28.72 -8.63 22.21
CA VAL A 16 28.11 -8.15 20.98
C VAL A 16 28.77 -8.96 19.86
N PRO A 17 28.05 -9.85 19.15
CA PRO A 17 28.60 -10.54 18.00
C PRO A 17 29.21 -9.48 17.07
N LYS A 18 30.21 -9.81 16.26
CA LYS A 18 30.53 -8.98 15.08
C LYS A 18 29.29 -8.97 14.20
N ILE A 19 28.34 -8.09 14.53
CA ILE A 19 27.12 -7.90 13.81
C ILE A 19 27.60 -7.36 12.49
N SER A 20 27.57 -8.22 11.46
CA SER A 20 27.90 -7.76 10.13
C SER A 20 26.99 -6.59 9.81
N GLU A 21 27.53 -5.60 9.12
CA GLU A 21 26.77 -4.42 8.70
C GLU A 21 25.45 -4.84 8.02
N ASP A 22 25.47 -5.95 7.27
CA ASP A 22 24.31 -6.56 6.65
C ASP A 22 23.30 -7.15 7.64
N PHE A 23 23.73 -7.75 8.75
CA PHE A 23 22.80 -8.20 9.79
C PHE A 23 22.12 -7.01 10.46
N PHE A 24 22.88 -5.95 10.79
CA PHE A 24 22.32 -4.74 11.37
C PHE A 24 21.33 -4.07 10.41
N LYS A 25 21.73 -3.84 9.15
CA LYS A 25 20.87 -3.29 8.09
C LYS A 25 19.58 -4.08 7.94
N ARG A 26 19.65 -5.42 7.92
CA ARG A 26 18.46 -6.28 7.83
C ARG A 26 17.54 -6.16 9.05
N LYS A 27 18.10 -6.13 10.26
CA LYS A 27 17.31 -5.98 11.49
C LYS A 27 16.67 -4.60 11.60
N PHE A 28 17.41 -3.55 11.27
CA PHE A 28 16.90 -2.19 11.21
C PHE A 28 15.76 -2.05 10.19
N ASN A 29 15.94 -2.54 8.96
CA ASN A 29 14.89 -2.57 7.95
C ASN A 29 13.65 -3.37 8.41
N SER A 30 13.84 -4.47 9.13
CA SER A 30 12.74 -5.26 9.70
C SER A 30 11.97 -4.49 10.76
N VAL A 31 12.65 -3.75 11.63
CA VAL A 31 12.03 -2.89 12.64
C VAL A 31 11.26 -1.76 11.97
N LEU A 32 11.84 -1.09 10.97
CA LEU A 32 11.15 -0.05 10.20
C LEU A 32 9.89 -0.59 9.52
N ALA A 33 9.97 -1.78 8.90
CA ALA A 33 8.82 -2.44 8.28
C ALA A 33 7.73 -2.77 9.32
N MET A 34 8.11 -3.28 10.49
CA MET A 34 7.17 -3.58 11.58
C MET A 34 6.48 -2.33 12.14
N SER A 35 7.24 -1.26 12.36
CA SER A 35 6.69 0.05 12.78
C SER A 35 5.71 0.57 11.73
N TYR A 36 6.08 0.50 10.45
CA TYR A 36 5.24 0.88 9.34
C TYR A 36 3.91 0.10 9.31
N ILE A 37 3.96 -1.24 9.42
CA ILE A 37 2.76 -2.11 9.46
C ILE A 37 1.87 -1.78 10.67
N SER A 38 2.48 -1.42 11.80
CA SER A 38 1.75 -1.14 13.04
C SER A 38 1.01 0.19 12.99
N LEU A 39 1.54 1.19 12.27
CA LEU A 39 0.94 2.51 12.12
C LEU A 39 -0.25 2.51 11.14
N PHE A 40 -0.22 1.67 10.10
CA PHE A 40 -1.24 1.68 9.04
C PHE A 40 -2.15 0.44 9.07
N LYS A 41 -3.46 0.67 9.23
CA LYS A 41 -4.49 -0.39 9.34
C LYS A 41 -4.60 -1.27 8.07
N LEU A 42 -4.44 -0.67 6.89
CA LEU A 42 -4.57 -1.37 5.60
C LEU A 42 -3.41 -2.37 5.36
N PRO A 43 -2.13 -2.00 5.54
CA PRO A 43 -1.02 -2.95 5.51
C PRO A 43 -1.18 -4.09 6.52
N ARG A 44 -1.63 -3.80 7.75
CA ARG A 44 -1.92 -4.85 8.74
C ARG A 44 -3.02 -5.80 8.28
N LYS A 45 -4.11 -5.29 7.71
CA LYS A 45 -5.19 -6.11 7.14
C LYS A 45 -4.71 -6.94 5.96
N PHE A 46 -3.92 -6.35 5.07
CA PHE A 46 -3.29 -7.04 3.96
C PHE A 46 -2.46 -8.22 4.49
N LEU A 47 -1.51 -7.98 5.39
CA LEU A 47 -0.67 -9.04 5.96
C LEU A 47 -1.45 -10.06 6.80
N MET A 48 -2.52 -9.65 7.49
CA MET A 48 -3.38 -10.59 8.20
C MET A 48 -4.14 -11.51 7.24
N ASN A 49 -4.72 -10.97 6.17
CA ASN A 49 -5.38 -11.79 5.15
C ASN A 49 -4.35 -12.68 4.42
N TYR A 50 -3.18 -12.11 4.14
CA TYR A 50 -2.10 -12.74 3.38
C TYR A 50 -1.35 -13.83 4.17
N PHE A 51 -1.13 -13.68 5.48
CA PHE A 51 -0.40 -14.65 6.32
C PHE A 51 -1.28 -15.53 7.21
N ARG A 52 -2.49 -15.08 7.57
CA ARG A 52 -3.38 -15.83 8.47
C ARG A 52 -4.56 -16.49 7.76
N GLY A 53 -4.68 -16.31 6.44
CA GLY A 53 -5.60 -17.07 5.60
C GLY A 53 -7.06 -16.92 5.98
N GLN A 54 -7.53 -15.75 6.39
CA GLN A 54 -8.96 -15.59 6.66
C GLN A 54 -9.81 -15.45 5.39
N GLY A 55 -9.20 -15.32 4.20
CA GLY A 55 -9.89 -15.30 2.89
C GLY A 55 -10.89 -14.16 2.69
N ARG A 56 -11.04 -13.27 3.67
CA ARG A 56 -12.01 -12.17 3.62
C ARG A 56 -11.50 -11.09 2.69
N SER A 57 -12.33 -10.73 1.72
CA SER A 57 -12.02 -9.65 0.80
C SER A 57 -11.71 -8.35 1.55
N MET A 58 -10.70 -7.64 1.06
CA MET A 58 -10.31 -6.35 1.61
C MET A 58 -11.08 -5.24 0.90
N VAL A 59 -11.96 -4.59 1.65
CA VAL A 59 -12.72 -3.44 1.15
C VAL A 59 -11.95 -2.15 1.39
N VAL A 60 -11.76 -1.40 0.32
CA VAL A 60 -11.06 -0.10 0.30
C VAL A 60 -12.06 1.01 0.08
N ASP A 61 -11.82 2.16 0.71
CA ASP A 61 -12.58 3.37 0.44
C ASP A 61 -12.07 4.02 -0.86
N THR A 62 -12.81 3.86 -1.95
CA THR A 62 -12.43 4.36 -3.28
C THR A 62 -12.34 5.88 -3.30
N GLN A 63 -13.31 6.58 -2.71
CA GLN A 63 -13.32 8.03 -2.67
C GLN A 63 -12.07 8.54 -1.96
N LYS A 64 -11.79 8.02 -0.76
CA LYS A 64 -10.63 8.43 0.02
C LYS A 64 -9.33 8.16 -0.73
N LEU A 65 -9.20 6.98 -1.34
CA LEU A 65 -8.03 6.63 -2.15
C LEU A 65 -7.85 7.59 -3.34
N VAL A 66 -8.93 7.95 -4.05
CA VAL A 66 -8.82 8.82 -5.22
C VAL A 66 -8.53 10.25 -4.78
N VAL A 67 -9.30 10.81 -3.85
CA VAL A 67 -9.22 12.21 -3.43
C VAL A 67 -7.90 12.53 -2.71
N GLU A 68 -7.36 11.60 -1.91
CA GLU A 68 -6.09 11.81 -1.20
C GLU A 68 -4.84 11.61 -2.09
N ASN A 69 -4.98 11.12 -3.32
CA ASN A 69 -3.88 10.91 -4.24
C ASN A 69 -4.07 11.76 -5.50
N GLU A 70 -3.41 12.93 -5.54
CA GLU A 70 -3.54 13.91 -6.62
C GLU A 70 -3.33 13.32 -8.02
N THR A 71 -2.32 12.47 -8.21
CA THR A 71 -2.08 11.80 -9.50
C THR A 71 -3.26 10.93 -9.92
N VAL A 72 -3.89 10.22 -8.99
CA VAL A 72 -5.07 9.37 -9.26
C VAL A 72 -6.29 10.24 -9.54
N LEU A 73 -6.52 11.28 -8.73
CA LEU A 73 -7.61 12.24 -8.94
C LEU A 73 -7.52 12.93 -10.30
N ASN A 74 -6.34 13.40 -10.67
CA ASN A 74 -6.12 14.09 -11.95
C ASN A 74 -6.30 13.13 -13.13
N LYS A 75 -5.82 11.88 -13.04
CA LYS A 75 -6.11 10.85 -14.05
C LYS A 75 -7.62 10.62 -14.19
N LEU A 76 -8.36 10.49 -13.08
CA LEU A 76 -9.81 10.33 -13.11
C LEU A 76 -10.50 11.52 -13.78
N LYS A 77 -10.16 12.76 -13.38
CA LYS A 77 -10.72 13.98 -13.97
C LYS A 77 -10.48 14.06 -15.47
N SER A 78 -9.25 13.82 -15.91
CA SER A 78 -8.89 13.85 -17.34
C SER A 78 -9.64 12.79 -18.13
N SER A 79 -9.70 11.55 -17.63
CA SER A 79 -10.43 10.46 -18.29
C SER A 79 -11.93 10.75 -18.35
N VAL A 80 -12.53 11.22 -17.25
CA VAL A 80 -13.95 11.59 -17.22
C VAL A 80 -14.24 12.75 -18.16
N GLN A 81 -13.40 13.79 -18.19
CA GLN A 81 -13.56 14.93 -19.09
C GLN A 81 -13.49 14.51 -20.56
N GLN A 82 -12.54 13.65 -20.89
CA GLN A 82 -12.37 13.14 -22.25
C GLN A 82 -13.57 12.30 -22.68
N SER A 83 -13.96 11.28 -21.90
CA SER A 83 -15.11 10.44 -22.22
C SER A 83 -16.42 11.22 -22.30
N PHE A 84 -16.60 12.24 -21.45
CA PHE A 84 -17.76 13.13 -21.52
C PHE A 84 -17.82 13.92 -22.83
N ARG A 85 -16.68 14.44 -23.30
CA ARG A 85 -16.57 15.15 -24.60
C ARG A 85 -16.80 14.22 -25.78
N GLU A 86 -16.35 12.97 -25.68
CA GLU A 86 -16.49 11.94 -26.71
C GLU A 86 -17.86 11.24 -26.69
N GLY A 87 -18.76 11.59 -25.74
CA GLY A 87 -20.08 10.97 -25.60
C GLY A 87 -20.06 9.52 -25.09
N GLN A 88 -18.93 9.07 -24.53
CA GLN A 88 -18.79 7.73 -23.96
C GLN A 88 -19.48 7.64 -22.60
N LYS A 89 -20.22 6.55 -22.38
CA LYS A 89 -20.97 6.30 -21.14
C LYS A 89 -20.16 5.59 -20.04
N SER A 90 -18.95 5.13 -20.34
CA SER A 90 -18.09 4.46 -19.36
C SER A 90 -16.65 4.40 -19.87
N GLY A 91 -15.71 4.23 -18.96
CA GLY A 91 -14.31 3.99 -19.29
C GLY A 91 -13.56 3.39 -18.12
N PHE A 92 -12.26 3.19 -18.31
CA PHE A 92 -11.37 2.71 -17.26
C PHE A 92 -9.96 3.25 -17.45
N PHE A 93 -9.16 3.23 -16.38
CA PHE A 93 -7.73 3.43 -16.45
C PHE A 93 -7.03 2.59 -15.37
N CYS A 94 -5.78 2.24 -15.65
CA CYS A 94 -4.94 1.50 -14.72
C CYS A 94 -4.09 2.48 -13.89
N ILE A 95 -4.00 2.20 -12.61
CA ILE A 95 -3.12 2.88 -11.67
C ILE A 95 -1.99 1.95 -11.29
N SER A 96 -0.77 2.41 -11.52
CA SER A 96 0.42 1.71 -11.07
C SER A 96 0.65 2.02 -9.59
N GLN A 97 1.32 1.11 -8.88
CA GLN A 97 1.74 1.36 -7.50
C GLN A 97 2.62 2.63 -7.35
N ALA A 98 3.34 3.01 -8.41
CA ALA A 98 4.19 4.20 -8.41
C ALA A 98 3.38 5.50 -8.32
N ASP A 99 2.16 5.51 -8.85
CA ASP A 99 1.26 6.67 -8.84
C ASP A 99 0.59 6.92 -7.48
N ILE A 100 0.72 5.98 -6.53
CA ILE A 100 0.12 6.07 -5.19
C ILE A 100 1.18 6.60 -4.22
N TYR A 101 0.88 7.69 -3.54
CA TYR A 101 1.78 8.30 -2.56
C TYR A 101 1.34 8.04 -1.13
N ASN A 102 0.03 7.94 -0.88
CA ASN A 102 -0.45 7.64 0.47
C ASN A 102 0.04 6.24 0.89
N PRO A 103 0.89 6.14 1.94
CA PRO A 103 1.45 4.87 2.34
C PRO A 103 0.38 3.85 2.74
N ALA A 104 -0.74 4.27 3.33
CA ALA A 104 -1.82 3.35 3.72
C ALA A 104 -2.31 2.48 2.56
N TYR A 105 -2.29 3.04 1.34
CA TYR A 105 -2.75 2.38 0.13
C TYR A 105 -1.59 1.77 -0.67
N LYS A 106 -0.48 2.51 -0.83
CA LYS A 106 0.64 2.15 -1.72
C LYS A 106 1.12 0.71 -1.57
N TYR A 107 1.22 0.21 -0.35
CA TYR A 107 1.76 -1.14 -0.08
C TYR A 107 0.69 -2.21 0.16
N SER A 108 -0.59 -1.84 0.08
CA SER A 108 -1.72 -2.72 0.44
C SER A 108 -2.52 -3.19 -0.77
N ILE A 109 -2.63 -2.36 -1.81
CA ILE A 109 -3.53 -2.63 -2.96
C ILE A 109 -2.82 -2.96 -4.26
N GLY A 110 -1.51 -2.70 -4.34
CA GLY A 110 -0.71 -2.89 -5.56
C GLY A 110 -1.18 -2.02 -6.71
N SER A 111 -1.03 -2.52 -7.94
CA SER A 111 -1.66 -1.93 -9.13
C SER A 111 -3.15 -2.28 -9.17
N PHE A 112 -3.98 -1.33 -9.60
CA PHE A 112 -5.43 -1.51 -9.64
C PHE A 112 -6.04 -0.75 -10.81
N ARG A 113 -7.23 -1.17 -11.21
CA ARG A 113 -8.05 -0.53 -12.23
C ARG A 113 -9.15 0.29 -11.59
N ILE A 114 -9.32 1.52 -12.06
CA ILE A 114 -10.51 2.33 -11.78
C ILE A 114 -11.40 2.27 -13.02
N ASN A 115 -12.63 1.81 -12.82
CA ASN A 115 -13.70 1.89 -13.81
C ASN A 115 -14.62 3.05 -13.43
N TYR A 116 -15.14 3.75 -14.42
CA TYR A 116 -16.16 4.78 -14.22
C TYR A 116 -17.29 4.65 -15.23
N LYS A 117 -18.50 5.02 -14.80
CA LYS A 117 -19.72 4.98 -15.62
C LYS A 117 -20.57 6.22 -15.40
N PHE A 118 -21.16 6.74 -16.47
CA PHE A 118 -22.06 7.87 -16.45
C PHE A 118 -23.51 7.45 -16.42
N THR A 119 -24.28 8.07 -15.53
CA THR A 119 -25.75 8.05 -15.55
C THR A 119 -26.23 9.50 -15.44
N GLY A 120 -26.48 10.14 -16.59
CA GLY A 120 -26.76 11.57 -16.64
C GLY A 120 -25.55 12.40 -16.17
N THR A 121 -25.74 13.19 -15.11
CA THR A 121 -24.67 14.01 -14.49
C THR A 121 -23.93 13.29 -13.36
N VAL A 122 -24.30 12.04 -13.07
CA VAL A 122 -23.67 11.23 -12.02
C VAL A 122 -22.59 10.34 -12.63
N VAL A 123 -21.43 10.33 -11.98
CA VAL A 123 -20.31 9.42 -12.24
C VAL A 123 -20.25 8.40 -11.11
N GLU A 124 -20.38 7.13 -11.46
CA GLU A 124 -20.08 6.02 -10.57
C GLU A 124 -18.63 5.59 -10.79
N VAL A 125 -17.85 5.48 -9.73
CA VAL A 125 -16.43 5.12 -9.74
C VAL A 125 -16.23 3.85 -8.91
N ASN A 126 -15.67 2.82 -9.55
CA ASN A 126 -15.41 1.52 -8.95
C ASN A 126 -13.93 1.17 -9.08
N MET A 127 -13.36 0.55 -8.04
CA MET A 127 -11.96 0.13 -8.02
C MET A 127 -11.86 -1.38 -7.88
N HIS A 128 -11.03 -2.01 -8.71
CA HIS A 128 -10.69 -3.42 -8.60
C HIS A 128 -9.17 -3.57 -8.64
N SER A 129 -8.60 -4.29 -7.67
CA SER A 129 -7.19 -4.62 -7.73
C SER A 129 -6.92 -5.61 -8.86
N ASP A 130 -5.87 -5.37 -9.65
CA ASP A 130 -5.37 -6.33 -10.62
C ASP A 130 -4.44 -7.37 -9.97
N TYR A 131 -4.30 -7.33 -8.63
CA TYR A 131 -3.46 -8.25 -7.89
C TYR A 131 -3.99 -9.68 -8.03
N ARG A 132 -3.22 -10.50 -8.76
CA ARG A 132 -3.35 -11.96 -8.74
C ARG A 132 -2.12 -12.53 -8.06
N PHE A 133 -2.34 -13.43 -7.10
CA PHE A 133 -1.25 -14.20 -6.54
C PHE A 133 -0.59 -15.03 -7.65
N GLN A 134 0.73 -14.94 -7.75
CA GLN A 134 1.56 -15.74 -8.65
C GLN A 134 2.54 -16.54 -7.79
N GLU A 135 2.73 -17.82 -8.12
CA GLU A 135 3.60 -18.74 -7.40
C GLU A 135 5.08 -18.35 -7.51
N SER A 136 5.52 -17.99 -8.72
CA SER A 136 6.91 -17.57 -9.00
C SER A 136 6.93 -16.32 -9.87
N PRO A 137 6.68 -15.13 -9.30
CA PRO A 137 6.74 -13.91 -10.08
C PRO A 137 8.20 -13.47 -10.29
N ASP A 138 8.53 -12.94 -11.47
CA ASP A 138 9.85 -12.36 -11.81
C ASP A 138 10.05 -10.96 -11.20
N ARG A 139 9.81 -10.82 -9.90
CA ARG A 139 9.94 -9.57 -9.16
C ARG A 139 10.76 -9.75 -7.89
N ILE A 140 11.26 -8.64 -7.35
CA ILE A 140 12.06 -8.64 -6.11
C ILE A 140 11.34 -9.29 -4.91
N THR A 141 10.00 -9.36 -4.93
CA THR A 141 9.20 -10.03 -3.90
C THR A 141 9.02 -11.54 -4.14
N ARG A 142 9.70 -12.16 -5.12
CA ARG A 142 9.60 -13.60 -5.44
C ARG A 142 9.77 -14.51 -4.23
N HIS A 143 10.71 -14.20 -3.33
CA HIS A 143 10.93 -15.00 -2.11
C HIS A 143 9.73 -14.96 -1.16
N ILE A 144 9.06 -13.81 -1.04
CA ILE A 144 7.81 -13.68 -0.27
C ILE A 144 6.73 -14.55 -0.93
N HIS A 145 6.60 -14.46 -2.26
CA HIS A 145 5.63 -15.26 -3.02
C HIS A 145 5.85 -16.77 -2.90
N HIS A 146 7.09 -17.24 -2.96
CA HIS A 146 7.42 -18.65 -2.81
C HIS A 146 7.16 -19.15 -1.39
N TRP A 147 7.52 -18.36 -0.39
CA TRP A 147 7.21 -18.67 1.01
C TRP A 147 5.69 -18.77 1.23
N LEU A 148 4.91 -17.89 0.62
CA LEU A 148 3.46 -17.89 0.70
C LEU A 148 2.81 -19.03 -0.06
N PHE A 149 3.34 -19.40 -1.22
CA PHE A 149 2.89 -20.58 -1.93
C PHE A 149 3.10 -21.83 -1.07
N THR A 150 4.24 -21.92 -0.38
CA THR A 150 4.53 -23.00 0.58
C THR A 150 3.55 -22.98 1.76
N LEU A 151 3.11 -21.81 2.22
CA LEU A 151 2.09 -21.71 3.26
C LEU A 151 0.69 -22.06 2.74
N LYS A 152 0.39 -21.71 1.49
CA LYS A 152 -0.89 -22.00 0.81
C LYS A 152 -1.05 -23.50 0.58
N SER A 153 -0.02 -24.18 0.08
CA SER A 153 -0.01 -25.64 -0.10
C SER A 153 -0.14 -26.42 1.22
N ARG A 154 0.10 -25.74 2.35
CA ARG A 154 -0.11 -26.27 3.71
C ARG A 154 -1.43 -25.82 4.35
N ASN A 155 -2.35 -25.22 3.57
CA ASN A 155 -3.62 -24.64 4.04
C ASN A 155 -3.47 -23.58 5.15
N LYS A 156 -2.36 -22.84 5.17
CA LYS A 156 -2.08 -21.78 6.16
C LYS A 156 -2.34 -20.36 5.63
N THR A 157 -2.59 -20.22 4.33
CA THR A 157 -2.95 -18.96 3.68
C THR A 157 -4.06 -19.20 2.65
N ASN A 158 -4.88 -18.18 2.41
CA ASN A 158 -5.99 -18.22 1.47
C ASN A 158 -5.89 -17.03 0.52
N ASP A 159 -6.34 -17.21 -0.72
CA ASP A 159 -6.50 -16.10 -1.64
C ASP A 159 -7.58 -15.14 -1.11
N PHE A 160 -7.45 -13.85 -1.42
CA PHE A 160 -8.46 -12.85 -1.10
C PHE A 160 -8.49 -11.79 -2.18
N GLU A 161 -9.66 -11.20 -2.37
CA GLU A 161 -9.86 -10.11 -3.33
C GLU A 161 -9.69 -8.75 -2.64
N ILE A 162 -9.28 -7.76 -3.42
CA ILE A 162 -9.23 -6.37 -3.00
C ILE A 162 -10.15 -5.58 -3.92
N PHE A 163 -11.20 -4.99 -3.35
CA PHE A 163 -12.14 -4.16 -4.10
C PHE A 163 -12.44 -2.86 -3.37
N GLY A 164 -12.79 -1.83 -4.13
CA GLY A 164 -13.21 -0.55 -3.62
C GLY A 164 -14.72 -0.51 -3.40
N LYS A 165 -15.18 0.27 -2.42
CA LYS A 165 -16.59 0.65 -2.35
C LYS A 165 -16.95 1.50 -3.57
N SER A 166 -18.11 1.25 -4.17
CA SER A 166 -18.61 2.14 -5.24
C SER A 166 -18.75 3.56 -4.69
N TRP A 167 -18.22 4.51 -5.44
CA TRP A 167 -18.30 5.93 -5.11
C TRP A 167 -19.11 6.63 -6.19
N MET A 168 -20.23 7.22 -5.80
CA MET A 168 -21.05 8.03 -6.69
C MET A 168 -20.82 9.51 -6.39
N THR A 169 -20.57 10.30 -7.43
CA THR A 169 -20.37 11.75 -7.35
C THR A 169 -20.98 12.41 -8.59
N SER A 170 -21.37 13.68 -8.49
CA SER A 170 -21.70 14.43 -9.71
C SER A 170 -20.42 14.79 -10.49
N VAL A 171 -20.53 15.01 -11.80
CA VAL A 171 -19.43 15.52 -12.64
C VAL A 171 -18.89 16.84 -12.08
N ASN A 172 -19.78 17.77 -11.70
CA ASN A 172 -19.39 19.07 -11.15
C ASN A 172 -18.63 18.93 -9.83
N GLU A 173 -19.13 18.09 -8.93
CA GLU A 173 -18.48 17.81 -7.65
C GLU A 173 -17.12 17.14 -7.86
N LEU A 174 -17.01 16.19 -8.80
CA LEU A 174 -15.75 15.55 -9.16
C LEU A 174 -14.68 16.59 -9.51
N PHE A 175 -15.03 17.56 -10.37
CA PHE A 175 -14.11 18.62 -10.75
C PHE A 175 -13.81 19.60 -9.61
N SER A 176 -14.74 19.77 -8.66
CA SER A 176 -14.58 20.65 -7.50
C SER A 176 -13.59 20.11 -6.45
N PHE A 177 -13.38 18.79 -6.37
CA PHE A 177 -12.40 18.23 -5.43
C PHE A 177 -11.03 18.82 -5.69
N LYS A 178 -10.47 19.48 -4.67
CA LYS A 178 -9.05 19.81 -4.62
C LYS A 178 -8.43 18.80 -3.68
N THR A 179 -7.26 18.28 -4.02
CA THR A 179 -6.44 17.60 -3.02
C THR A 179 -6.24 18.63 -1.91
N GLU A 180 -6.66 18.31 -0.68
CA GLU A 180 -6.10 19.02 0.47
C GLU A 180 -4.60 18.94 0.27
N LYS A 181 -3.90 20.10 0.20
CA LYS A 181 -2.44 20.12 0.10
C LYS A 181 -1.97 19.09 1.10
N GLN A 182 -1.39 17.99 0.61
CA GLN A 182 -0.76 17.02 1.50
C GLN A 182 0.26 17.87 2.24
N GLN A 183 -0.07 18.29 3.47
CA GLN A 183 0.97 18.56 4.43
C GLN A 183 1.75 17.26 4.38
N LYS A 184 2.94 17.34 3.79
CA LYS A 184 4.01 16.42 4.11
C LYS A 184 4.13 16.53 5.63
N ASN A 185 3.27 15.84 6.35
CA ASN A 185 3.54 15.38 7.68
C ASN A 185 4.58 14.31 7.43
N GLU A 186 5.79 14.78 7.10
CA GLU A 186 6.99 14.07 7.48
C GLU A 186 6.72 13.65 8.92
N PRO A 187 6.86 12.35 9.24
CA PRO A 187 6.68 11.92 10.60
C PRO A 187 7.54 12.85 11.44
N LYS A 188 6.93 13.57 12.40
CA LYS A 188 7.68 14.27 13.43
C LYS A 188 8.40 13.19 14.23
N LEU A 189 9.52 12.72 13.70
CA LEU A 189 10.50 11.90 14.38
C LEU A 189 11.09 12.80 15.45
N ARG A 190 10.35 12.97 16.55
CA ARG A 190 10.97 13.21 17.84
C ARG A 190 11.67 11.90 18.20
N LEU A 191 12.83 11.67 17.56
CA LEU A 191 13.83 10.79 18.11
C LEU A 191 14.11 11.31 19.51
N LEU A 192 13.94 10.41 20.48
CA LEU A 192 14.30 10.62 21.87
C LEU A 192 15.69 11.27 21.92
N VAL A 193 15.74 12.46 22.53
CA VAL A 193 16.97 13.09 23.03
C VAL A 193 17.56 12.19 24.11
#